data_AF-A0A920JDF1-F1
#
_entry.id   AF-A0A920JDF1-F1
#
_cell.length_a   1.000
_cell.length_b   1.000
_cell.length_c   1.000
_cell.angle_alpha   90.00
_cell.angle_beta   90.00
_cell.angle_gamma   90.00
#
_symmetry.space_group_name_H-M   'P 1'
#
loop_
_entity.id
_entity.type
_entity.pdbx_description
1 polymer ?
#
loop_
_entity_poly.entity_id
_entity_poly.type
_entity_poly.pdbx_seq_one_letter_code
_entity_poly.pdbx_strand_id
1 'polypeptide(L)' 'MQIIAQEEGGAIATLSRVEGYVEVFSEAKRKTRRGREGLMLFAGERINTGKDSKVTVEFRDGSTFRLFSQKPIS' A
#
# COMPACT_ATOMS: atom_id res chain seq x y z
N MET A 1 29.10 19.65 3.67
CA MET A 1 28.12 18.98 2.80
C MET A 1 27.08 18.37 3.72
N GLN A 2 25.96 19.06 3.90
CA GLN A 2 24.91 18.66 4.83
C GLN A 2 24.02 17.67 4.09
N ILE A 3 24.12 16.38 4.44
CA ILE A 3 23.15 15.39 3.99
C ILE A 3 21.87 15.71 4.77
N ILE A 4 21.00 16.50 4.16
CA ILE A 4 19.60 16.58 4.55
C ILE A 4 19.04 15.17 4.37
N ALA A 5 18.96 14.41 5.47
CA ALA A 5 18.09 13.25 5.52
C ALA A 5 16.70 13.75 5.16
N GLN A 6 16.25 13.42 3.95
CA GLN A 6 14.95 13.78 3.43
C GLN A 6 13.90 12.97 4.21
N GLU A 7 13.66 13.33 5.46
CA GLU A 7 12.54 12.86 6.27
C GLU A 7 11.25 13.60 5.86
N GLU A 8 10.94 13.57 4.57
CA GLU A 8 9.57 13.65 4.08
C GLU A 8 9.48 12.68 2.89
N GLY A 9 9.60 11.38 3.20
CA GLY A 9 9.47 10.33 2.22
C GLY A 9 8.12 10.45 1.53
N GLY A 10 8.11 10.93 0.30
CA GLY A 10 6.90 11.06 -0.50
C GLY A 10 6.22 9.70 -0.68
N ALA A 11 4.98 9.70 -1.15
CA ALA A 11 4.34 8.45 -1.54
C ALA A 11 5.25 7.70 -2.53
N ILE A 12 5.35 6.39 -2.45
CA ILE A 12 6.17 5.58 -3.36
C ILE A 12 5.30 4.78 -4.33
N ALA A 13 4.01 4.64 -4.01
CA ALA A 13 3.05 3.92 -4.82
C ALA A 13 1.62 4.45 -4.60
N THR A 14 0.69 3.99 -5.43
CA THR A 14 -0.73 4.29 -5.37
C THR A 14 -1.53 3.00 -5.50
N LEU A 15 -2.64 2.88 -4.75
CA LEU A 15 -3.64 1.85 -5.03
C LEU A 15 -4.39 2.24 -6.30
N SER A 16 -4.01 1.67 -7.44
CA SER A 16 -4.61 2.02 -8.74
C SER A 16 -5.96 1.34 -8.97
N ARG A 17 -6.18 0.17 -8.37
CA ARG A 17 -7.48 -0.55 -8.42
C ARG A 17 -7.73 -1.32 -7.14
N VAL A 18 -8.93 -1.22 -6.58
CA VAL A 18 -9.32 -1.88 -5.33
C VAL A 18 -10.63 -2.65 -5.51
N GLU A 19 -10.58 -3.97 -5.30
CA GLU A 19 -11.75 -4.85 -5.33
C GLU A 19 -11.91 -5.50 -3.95
N GLY A 20 -13.04 -5.25 -3.27
CA GLY A 20 -13.30 -5.80 -1.94
C GLY A 20 -12.71 -4.97 -0.79
N TYR A 21 -12.36 -5.65 0.31
CA TYR A 21 -11.85 -5.01 1.52
C TYR A 21 -10.33 -4.98 1.52
N VAL A 22 -9.76 -3.78 1.65
CA VAL A 22 -8.32 -3.56 1.73
C VAL A 22 -8.04 -2.58 2.86
N GLU A 23 -7.01 -2.86 3.64
CA GLU A 23 -6.49 -1.96 4.66
C GLU A 23 -5.02 -1.67 4.40
N VAL A 24 -4.61 -0.46 4.73
CA VAL A 24 -3.21 -0.04 4.72
C VAL A 24 -2.85 0.36 6.14
N PHE A 25 -1.92 -0.37 6.74
CA PHE A 25 -1.40 -0.09 8.07
C PHE A 25 -0.08 0.64 7.99
N SER A 26 0.03 1.77 8.70
CA SER A 26 1.28 2.49 8.90
C SER A 26 1.81 2.18 10.30
N GLU A 27 2.93 1.45 10.37
CA GLU A 27 3.65 1.20 11.64
C GLU A 27 4.09 2.53 12.28
N ALA A 28 4.67 3.43 11.49
CA ALA A 28 5.17 4.73 11.94
C ALA A 28 4.07 5.59 12.60
N LYS A 29 2.84 5.54 12.06
CA LYS A 29 1.69 6.30 12.58
C LYS A 29 0.79 5.47 13.51
N ARG A 30 1.09 4.18 13.69
CA ARG A 30 0.24 3.17 14.35
C ARG A 30 -1.23 3.28 13.95
N LYS A 31 -1.49 3.50 12.65
CA LYS A 31 -2.82 3.83 12.14
C LYS A 31 -3.16 3.01 10.91
N THR A 32 -4.41 2.54 10.87
CA THR A 32 -5.00 1.88 9.70
C THR A 32 -5.80 2.87 8.88
N ARG A 33 -5.68 2.76 7.56
CA ARG A 33 -6.48 3.48 6.57
C ARG A 33 -7.22 2.46 5.72
N ARG A 34 -8.48 2.74 5.41
CA ARG A 34 -9.23 1.95 4.42
C ARG A 34 -8.62 2.16 3.04
N GLY A 35 -8.25 1.08 2.38
CA GLY A 35 -7.79 1.05 0.99
C GLY A 35 -8.91 1.48 0.06
N ARG A 36 -8.60 2.44 -0.82
CA ARG A 36 -9.46 2.93 -1.89
C ARG A 36 -8.60 3.30 -3.08
N GLU A 37 -9.19 3.32 -4.26
CA GLU A 37 -8.48 3.77 -5.46
C GLU A 37 -7.95 5.19 -5.28
N GLY A 38 -6.75 5.43 -5.79
CA GLY A 38 -6.01 6.68 -5.61
C GLY A 38 -5.37 6.85 -4.22
N LEU A 39 -5.48 5.88 -3.30
CA LEU A 39 -4.81 5.97 -2.01
C LEU A 39 -3.29 5.92 -2.19
N MET A 40 -2.62 6.97 -1.75
CA MET A 40 -1.16 7.06 -1.71
C MET A 40 -0.58 6.18 -0.60
N LEU A 41 0.45 5.42 -0.99
CA LEU A 41 1.23 4.54 -0.13
C LEU A 41 2.61 5.10 0.12
N PHE A 42 3.06 5.00 1.36
CA PHE A 42 4.38 5.43 1.81
C PHE A 42 5.25 4.23 2.13
N ALA A 43 6.57 4.42 2.10
CA ALA A 43 7.52 3.36 2.44
C ALA A 43 7.24 2.80 3.85
N GLY A 44 7.31 1.48 3.97
CA GLY A 44 7.07 0.76 5.23
C GLY A 44 5.60 0.52 5.59
N GLU A 45 4.64 0.95 4.78
CA GLU A 45 3.22 0.60 5.00
C GLU A 45 2.92 -0.84 4.58
N ARG A 46 2.07 -1.51 5.36
CA ARG A 46 1.62 -2.88 5.11
C ARG A 46 0.21 -2.87 4.51
N ILE A 47 0.02 -3.56 3.39
CA ILE A 47 -1.28 -3.74 2.75
C ILE A 47 -1.86 -5.09 3.18
N ASN A 48 -3.06 -5.08 3.75
CA ASN A 48 -3.82 -6.27 4.10
C ASN A 48 -5.06 -6.36 3.21
N THR A 49 -5.17 -7.44 2.44
CA THR A 49 -6.35 -7.75 1.63
C THR A 49 -7.27 -8.70 2.41
N GLY A 50 -8.55 -8.37 2.50
CA GLY A 50 -9.57 -9.26 3.05
C GLY A 50 -9.84 -10.48 2.17
N LYS A 51 -10.73 -11.37 2.62
CA LYS A 51 -11.15 -12.55 1.85
C LYS A 51 -11.69 -12.14 0.48
N ASP A 52 -11.29 -12.88 -0.56
CA ASP A 52 -11.68 -12.68 -1.96
C ASP A 52 -11.39 -11.27 -2.53
N SER A 53 -10.59 -10.47 -1.81
CA SER A 53 -10.25 -9.10 -2.18
C SER A 53 -8.98 -9.06 -3.04
N LYS A 54 -8.87 -8.04 -3.88
CA LYS A 54 -7.75 -7.82 -4.78
C LYS A 54 -7.37 -6.35 -4.78
N VAL A 55 -6.09 -6.07 -4.94
CA VAL A 55 -5.61 -4.71 -5.08
C VAL A 55 -4.48 -4.65 -6.09
N THR A 56 -4.49 -3.61 -6.92
CA THR A 56 -3.39 -3.29 -7.81
C THR A 56 -2.65 -2.09 -7.24
N VAL A 57 -1.34 -2.23 -7.12
CA VAL A 57 -0.42 -1.22 -6.62
C VAL A 57 0.45 -0.79 -7.80
N GLU A 58 0.42 0.49 -8.11
CA GLU A 58 1.27 1.12 -9.12
C GLU A 58 2.35 1.92 -8.40
N PHE A 59 3.61 1.54 -8.60
CA PHE A 59 4.77 2.22 -8.05
C PHE A 59 5.20 3.35 -8.96
N ARG A 60 5.84 4.38 -8.39
CA ARG A 60 6.31 5.55 -9.15
C ARG A 60 7.38 5.24 -10.20
N ASP A 61 8.04 4.09 -10.11
CA ASP A 61 8.98 3.59 -11.11
C ASP A 61 8.29 2.95 -12.33
N GLY A 62 6.95 2.93 -12.36
CA GLY A 62 6.14 2.32 -13.42
C GLY A 62 5.88 0.82 -13.20
N SER A 63 6.47 0.19 -12.18
CA SER A 63 6.18 -1.19 -11.86
C SER A 63 4.77 -1.33 -11.27
N THR A 64 4.12 -2.45 -11.59
CA THR A 64 2.76 -2.72 -11.15
C THR A 64 2.68 -4.10 -10.52
N PHE A 65 2.12 -4.17 -9.31
CA PHE A 65 1.92 -5.41 -8.58
C PHE A 65 0.44 -5.62 -8.30
N ARG A 66 -0.04 -6.85 -8.50
CA ARG A 66 -1.40 -7.24 -8.11
C ARG A 66 -1.34 -8.18 -6.93
N LEU A 67 -1.94 -7.76 -5.83
CA LEU A 67 -2.06 -8.55 -4.60
C LEU A 67 -3.46 -9.18 -4.54
N PHE A 68 -3.51 -10.42 -4.09
CA PHE A 68 -4.72 -11.20 -3.92
C PHE A 68 -4.85 -11.59 -2.45
N SER A 69 -6.09 -11.82 -2.00
CA SER A 69 -6.35 -12.39 -0.69
C SER A 69 -5.50 -13.64 -0.47
N GLN A 70 -4.82 -13.71 0.67
CA GLN A 70 -4.18 -14.94 1.10
C GLN A 70 -5.29 -15.98 1.28
N LYS A 71 -5.38 -16.96 0.37
CA LYS A 71 -6.22 -18.13 0.60
C LYS A 71 -5.56 -18.94 1.72
N PRO A 72 -6.28 -19.30 2.78
CA PRO A 72 -5.81 -20.38 3.65
C PRO A 72 -5.56 -21.60 2.75
N ILE A 73 -4.35 -22.16 2.80
CA ILE A 73 -4.09 -23.47 2.20
C ILE A 73 -4.86 -24.46 3.08
N SER A 74 -5.99 -24.94 2.60
CA SER A 74 -6.79 -25.99 3.23
C SER A 74 -6.14 -27.36 3.08
#